data_AF-A0A814WD08-F1
#
_entry.id   AF-A0A814WD08-F1
#
_cell.length_a   1.000
_cell.length_b   1.000
_cell.length_c   1.000
_cell.angle_alpha   90.00
_cell.angle_beta   90.00
_cell.angle_gamma   90.00
#
_symmetry.space_group_name_H-M   'P 1'
#
loop_
_entity.id
_entity.type
_entity.pdbx_description
1 polymer ?
#
loop_
_entity_poly.entity_id
_entity_poly.type
_entity_poly.pdbx_seq_one_letter_code
_entity_poly.pdbx_strand_id
1 'polypeptide(L)'
;MVYKFNKLLESYDFLFFWPIVSESEYTETKEWKVTKFDRTPIMSTYLVAYVVGEYDYIETKDSNGISMRVYTQVGKKEHGTFALDLASKVLPFYAEYFNIKYPIAKADQIAIPDFASRAMENWGVSEY
;
A
#
# COMPACT_ATOMS: atom_id res chain seq x y z
N MET A 1 11.48 4.67 7.96
CA MET A 1 12.46 4.34 6.89
C MET A 1 12.61 5.55 5.96
N VAL A 2 13.78 5.82 5.37
CA VAL A 2 13.99 6.97 4.45
C VAL A 2 14.42 6.44 3.08
N TYR A 3 13.74 6.87 2.02
CA TYR A 3 14.06 6.49 0.64
C TYR A 3 14.31 7.74 -0.23
N LYS A 4 15.17 7.62 -1.25
CA LYS A 4 15.50 8.69 -2.22
C LYS A 4 15.11 8.23 -3.62
N PHE A 5 14.36 9.04 -4.38
CA PHE A 5 13.95 8.74 -5.78
C PHE A 5 14.13 9.93 -6.71
N ASN A 6 14.41 9.68 -7.99
CA ASN A 6 14.61 10.74 -8.98
C ASN A 6 13.26 11.38 -9.37
N LYS A 7 13.22 12.69 -9.55
CA LYS A 7 12.07 13.52 -9.95
C LYS A 7 11.58 13.26 -11.36
N LEU A 8 12.33 12.55 -12.20
CA LEU A 8 11.82 12.05 -13.48
C LEU A 8 10.62 11.07 -13.32
N LEU A 9 10.25 10.74 -12.07
CA LEU A 9 9.16 9.86 -11.68
C LEU A 9 7.96 10.63 -11.06
N GLU A 10 7.73 11.89 -11.43
CA GLU A 10 6.60 12.70 -10.87
C GLU A 10 5.21 12.06 -11.07
N SER A 11 5.03 11.21 -12.08
CA SER A 11 3.82 10.43 -12.33
C SER A 11 3.72 9.13 -11.53
N TYR A 12 4.78 8.72 -10.81
CA TYR A 12 4.85 7.43 -10.14
C TYR A 12 4.28 7.53 -8.73
N ASP A 13 3.36 6.62 -8.42
CA ASP A 13 2.90 6.38 -7.07
C ASP A 13 3.95 5.64 -6.27
N PHE A 14 4.16 6.10 -5.04
CA PHE A 14 4.97 5.39 -4.06
C PHE A 14 4.06 4.71 -3.04
N LEU A 15 3.97 3.39 -3.14
CA LEU A 15 3.27 2.59 -2.16
C LEU A 15 4.26 2.04 -1.15
N PHE A 16 4.11 2.50 0.07
CA PHE A 16 4.65 1.84 1.24
C PHE A 16 3.54 1.56 2.22
N PHE A 17 3.67 0.44 2.90
CA PHE A 17 2.64 -0.10 3.77
C PHE A 17 2.43 0.70 5.06
N TRP A 18 3.35 1.61 5.39
CA TRP A 18 3.25 2.50 6.55
C TRP A 18 2.97 3.96 6.14
N PRO A 19 2.35 4.80 6.98
CA PRO A 19 2.04 6.19 6.65
C PRO A 19 3.27 7.05 6.33
N ILE A 20 3.10 7.97 5.36
CA ILE A 20 4.08 9.01 5.04
C ILE A 20 4.08 10.03 6.19
N VAL A 21 5.27 10.29 6.74
CA VAL A 21 5.51 11.32 7.77
C VAL A 21 5.85 12.65 7.13
N SER A 22 6.70 12.63 6.10
CA SER A 22 7.18 13.84 5.44
C SER A 22 7.70 13.54 4.04
N GLU A 23 7.55 14.52 3.16
CA GLU A 23 8.18 14.54 1.85
C GLU A 23 9.04 15.79 1.73
N SER A 24 10.25 15.65 1.19
CA SER A 24 11.17 16.76 0.97
C SER A 24 11.98 16.57 -0.31
N GLU A 25 12.57 17.64 -0.81
CA GLU A 25 13.58 17.53 -1.86
C GLU A 25 14.91 17.07 -1.27
N TYR A 26 15.70 16.37 -2.06
CA TYR A 26 17.06 16.02 -1.69
C TYR A 26 17.96 17.27 -1.75
N THR A 27 18.80 17.44 -0.73
CA THR A 27 19.48 18.72 -0.46
C THR A 27 20.63 19.03 -1.40
N GLU A 28 21.27 18.02 -2.01
CA GLU A 28 22.41 18.22 -2.91
C GLU A 28 21.97 18.38 -4.37
N THR A 29 20.92 17.64 -4.77
CA THR A 29 20.33 17.72 -6.09
C THR A 29 18.81 17.82 -5.94
N LYS A 30 18.22 18.93 -6.38
CA LYS A 30 16.76 19.13 -6.40
C LYS A 30 16.02 18.18 -7.35
N GLU A 31 16.74 17.24 -7.94
CA GLU A 31 16.26 16.18 -8.82
C GLU A 31 15.77 14.96 -8.05
N TRP A 32 15.87 14.90 -6.72
CA TRP A 32 15.38 13.73 -5.98
C TRP A 32 14.33 14.12 -4.94
N LYS A 33 13.29 13.30 -4.82
CA LYS A 33 12.29 13.34 -3.75
C LYS A 33 12.68 12.36 -2.66
N VAL A 34 12.55 12.80 -1.42
CA VAL A 34 12.78 11.99 -0.22
C VAL A 34 11.45 11.81 0.49
N THR A 35 10.99 10.57 0.59
CA THR A 35 9.78 10.23 1.36
C THR A 35 10.18 9.46 2.61
N LYS A 36 9.74 9.97 3.76
CA LYS A 36 9.97 9.37 5.07
C LYS A 36 8.70 8.73 5.58
N PHE A 37 8.82 7.48 5.99
CA PHE A 37 7.73 6.69 6.57
C PHE A 37 7.90 6.57 8.07
N ASP A 38 6.77 6.50 8.76
CA ASP A 38 6.72 6.28 10.20
C ASP A 38 7.31 4.89 10.56
N ARG A 39 7.59 4.66 11.83
CA ARG A 39 8.19 3.40 12.31
C ARG A 39 7.13 2.30 12.31
N THR A 40 7.44 1.19 11.65
CA THR A 40 6.59 0.01 11.65
C THR A 40 6.53 -0.63 13.04
N PRO A 41 5.48 -1.41 13.35
CA PRO A 41 5.47 -2.30 14.49
C PRO A 41 6.60 -3.32 14.37
N ILE A 42 6.84 -4.07 15.44
CA ILE A 42 7.74 -5.23 15.38
C ILE A 42 7.12 -6.24 14.41
N MET A 43 7.85 -6.54 13.34
CA MET A 43 7.46 -7.50 12.32
C MET A 43 8.70 -8.20 11.76
N SER A 44 8.50 -9.39 11.19
CA SER A 44 9.58 -10.14 10.54
C SER A 44 10.06 -9.42 9.29
N THR A 45 11.35 -9.54 8.99
CA THR A 45 12.00 -8.85 7.85
C THR A 45 11.38 -9.20 6.49
N TYR A 46 10.85 -10.41 6.33
CA TYR A 46 10.23 -10.86 5.07
C TYR A 46 8.92 -10.13 4.71
N LEU A 47 8.31 -9.42 5.67
CA LEU A 47 7.07 -8.66 5.44
C LEU A 47 7.32 -7.25 4.89
N VAL A 48 8.57 -6.80 4.82
CA VAL A 48 8.92 -5.47 4.28
C VAL A 48 8.70 -5.46 2.77
N ALA A 49 7.83 -4.58 2.28
CA ALA A 49 7.57 -4.34 0.86
C ALA A 49 7.55 -2.85 0.47
N TYR A 50 7.88 -2.52 -0.76
CA TYR A 50 7.62 -1.20 -1.32
C TYR A 50 7.43 -1.34 -2.82
N VAL A 51 6.49 -0.59 -3.37
CA VAL A 51 6.21 -0.60 -4.80
C VAL A 51 6.31 0.82 -5.33
N VAL A 52 7.01 0.94 -6.46
CA VAL A 52 7.19 2.21 -7.18
C VAL A 52 6.73 1.98 -8.61
N GLY A 53 5.75 2.75 -9.06
CA GLY A 53 5.18 2.61 -10.39
C GLY A 53 3.98 3.51 -10.60
N GLU A 54 3.48 3.57 -11.83
CA GLU A 54 2.24 4.28 -12.15
C GLU A 54 1.07 3.33 -11.99
N TYR A 55 0.13 3.64 -11.09
CA TYR A 55 -1.02 2.78 -10.80
C TYR A 55 -2.30 3.59 -10.67
N ASP A 56 -3.40 3.05 -11.18
CA ASP A 56 -4.71 3.54 -10.78
C ASP A 56 -5.18 2.76 -9.55
N TYR A 57 -5.95 3.42 -8.68
CA TYR A 57 -6.61 2.74 -7.56
C TYR A 57 -8.08 3.11 -7.42
N ILE A 58 -8.79 2.20 -6.78
CA ILE A 58 -10.11 2.44 -6.18
C ILE A 58 -9.98 2.32 -4.66
N GLU A 59 -10.77 3.10 -3.91
CA GLU A 59 -10.69 3.18 -2.46
C GLU A 59 -12.07 2.99 -1.82
N THR A 60 -12.11 2.34 -0.67
CA THR A 60 -13.26 2.33 0.24
C THR A 60 -12.79 2.37 1.69
N LYS A 61 -13.75 2.44 2.63
CA LYS A 61 -13.50 2.23 4.04
C LYS A 61 -14.38 1.10 4.56
N ASP A 62 -13.82 0.29 5.45
CA ASP A 62 -14.58 -0.73 6.15
C ASP A 62 -15.43 -0.13 7.29
N SER A 63 -16.23 -0.96 7.96
CA SER A 63 -17.07 -0.54 9.10
C SER A 63 -16.28 -0.09 10.33
N ASN A 64 -14.98 -0.42 10.41
CA ASN A 64 -14.07 0.00 11.47
C ASN A 64 -13.28 1.28 11.10
N GLY A 65 -13.51 1.84 9.92
CA GLY A 65 -12.85 3.04 9.42
C GLY A 65 -11.47 2.82 8.81
N ILE A 66 -11.07 1.57 8.54
CA ILE A 66 -9.81 1.23 7.88
C ILE A 66 -9.90 1.59 6.40
N SER A 67 -8.94 2.37 5.89
CA SER A 67 -8.86 2.71 4.46
C SER A 67 -8.38 1.50 3.67
N MET A 68 -9.07 1.14 2.61
CA MET A 68 -8.71 0.00 1.77
C MET A 68 -8.61 0.46 0.33
N ARG A 69 -7.53 0.05 -0.35
CA ARG A 69 -7.29 0.40 -1.75
C ARG A 69 -6.94 -0.84 -2.54
N VAL A 70 -7.36 -0.86 -3.80
CA VAL A 70 -6.88 -1.85 -4.77
C VAL A 70 -6.20 -1.09 -5.90
N TYR A 71 -4.90 -1.29 -6.01
CA TYR A 71 -4.04 -0.72 -7.04
C TYR A 71 -3.91 -1.67 -8.22
N THR A 72 -3.95 -1.12 -9.43
CA THR A 72 -3.87 -1.85 -10.69
C THR A 72 -3.07 -1.02 -11.69
N GLN A 73 -2.63 -1.64 -12.79
CA GLN A 73 -2.05 -0.87 -13.91
C GLN A 73 -3.01 0.23 -14.36
N VAL A 74 -2.45 1.36 -14.82
CA VAL A 74 -3.21 2.48 -15.39
C VAL A 74 -4.23 1.98 -16.42
N GLY A 75 -5.47 2.45 -16.31
CA GLY A 75 -6.61 2.07 -17.15
C GLY A 75 -7.33 0.78 -16.74
N LYS A 76 -6.91 0.09 -15.67
CA LYS A 76 -7.47 -1.21 -15.25
C LYS A 76 -8.17 -1.21 -13.89
N LYS A 77 -8.37 -0.05 -13.26
CA LYS A 77 -8.92 0.06 -11.89
C LYS A 77 -10.27 -0.61 -11.67
N GLU A 78 -11.11 -0.65 -12.70
CA GLU A 78 -12.44 -1.27 -12.64
C GLU A 78 -12.36 -2.79 -12.35
N HIS A 79 -11.25 -3.44 -12.70
CA HIS A 79 -11.02 -4.85 -12.36
C HIS A 79 -10.79 -5.08 -10.87
N GLY A 80 -10.44 -4.04 -10.11
CA GLY A 80 -10.27 -4.11 -8.65
C GLY A 80 -11.56 -4.14 -7.86
N THR A 81 -12.71 -3.80 -8.47
CA THR A 81 -13.97 -3.54 -7.75
C THR A 81 -14.45 -4.71 -6.91
N PHE A 82 -14.36 -5.93 -7.46
CA PHE A 82 -14.73 -7.14 -6.72
C PHE A 82 -13.80 -7.37 -5.51
N ALA A 83 -12.50 -7.20 -5.70
CA ALA A 83 -11.51 -7.36 -4.63
C ALA A 83 -11.73 -6.33 -3.51
N LEU A 84 -12.03 -5.08 -3.87
CA LEU A 84 -12.27 -4.01 -2.91
C LEU A 84 -13.56 -4.25 -2.09
N ASP A 85 -14.66 -4.62 -2.76
CA ASP A 85 -15.93 -4.92 -2.09
C ASP A 85 -15.79 -6.11 -1.13
N LEU A 86 -15.13 -7.19 -1.57
CA LEU A 86 -14.90 -8.35 -0.72
C LEU A 86 -14.01 -8.01 0.48
N ALA A 87 -12.91 -7.29 0.26
CA ALA A 87 -11.97 -6.95 1.32
C ALA A 87 -12.62 -6.08 2.42
N SER A 88 -13.52 -5.15 2.03
CA SER A 88 -14.31 -4.32 2.95
C SER A 88 -15.22 -5.12 3.90
N LYS A 89 -15.54 -6.37 3.56
CA LYS A 89 -16.35 -7.29 4.37
C LYS A 89 -15.49 -8.28 5.14
N VAL A 90 -14.42 -8.77 4.51
CA VAL A 90 -13.50 -9.77 5.10
C VAL A 90 -12.71 -9.20 6.27
N LEU A 91 -12.22 -7.96 6.17
CA LEU A 91 -11.40 -7.38 7.24
C LEU A 91 -12.21 -7.16 8.54
N PRO A 92 -13.42 -6.57 8.52
CA PRO A 92 -14.28 -6.53 9.69
C PRO A 92 -14.65 -7.91 10.24
N PHE A 93 -14.94 -8.86 9.35
CA PHE A 93 -15.26 -10.23 9.76
C PHE A 93 -14.14 -10.85 10.58
N TYR A 94 -12.88 -10.76 10.12
CA TYR A 94 -11.75 -11.29 10.89
C TYR A 94 -11.48 -10.50 12.17
N ALA A 95 -11.68 -9.18 12.17
CA ALA A 95 -11.55 -8.37 13.37
C ALA A 95 -12.54 -8.81 14.46
N GLU A 96 -13.79 -9.11 14.08
CA GLU A 96 -14.81 -9.65 14.98
C GLU A 96 -14.48 -11.09 15.40
N TYR A 97 -14.19 -11.97 14.43
CA TYR A 97 -13.94 -13.39 14.66
C TYR A 97 -12.75 -13.63 15.61
N PHE A 98 -11.65 -12.91 15.42
CA PHE A 98 -10.48 -13.02 16.29
C PHE A 98 -10.58 -12.16 17.55
N ASN A 99 -11.58 -11.28 17.65
CA ASN A 99 -11.71 -10.27 18.68
C ASN A 99 -10.43 -9.41 18.83
N ILE A 100 -9.79 -9.13 17.69
CA ILE A 100 -8.55 -8.34 17.60
C ILE A 100 -8.71 -7.37 16.42
N LYS A 101 -8.62 -6.07 16.71
CA LYS A 101 -8.73 -5.03 15.68
C LYS A 101 -7.52 -5.08 14.74
N TYR A 102 -7.76 -4.73 13.47
CA TYR A 102 -6.66 -4.52 12.54
C TYR A 102 -5.78 -3.35 13.04
N PRO A 103 -4.46 -3.54 13.18
CA PRO A 103 -3.61 -2.61 13.92
C PRO A 103 -3.08 -1.43 13.09
N ILE A 104 -3.41 -1.36 11.79
CA ILE A 104 -2.93 -0.32 10.87
C ILE A 104 -4.14 0.44 10.32
N ALA A 105 -3.99 1.74 10.09
CA ALA A 105 -5.06 2.58 9.57
C ALA A 105 -5.45 2.30 8.09
N LYS A 106 -4.67 1.46 7.38
CA LYS A 106 -4.92 1.10 5.99
C LYS A 106 -4.55 -0.34 5.65
N ALA A 107 -5.25 -0.92 4.68
CA ALA A 107 -5.00 -2.24 4.11
C ALA A 107 -5.12 -2.17 2.58
N ASP A 108 -3.98 -2.03 1.91
CA ASP A 108 -3.91 -1.91 0.46
C ASP A 108 -3.69 -3.28 -0.20
N GLN A 109 -4.08 -3.40 -1.47
CA GLN A 109 -3.80 -4.53 -2.34
C GLN A 109 -3.25 -3.99 -3.66
N ILE A 110 -2.34 -4.72 -4.30
CA ILE A 110 -1.78 -4.33 -5.59
C ILE A 110 -1.68 -5.52 -6.53
N ALA A 111 -2.17 -5.34 -7.77
CA ALA A 111 -2.03 -6.31 -8.84
C ALA A 111 -0.75 -6.02 -9.65
N ILE A 112 0.26 -6.86 -9.47
CA ILE A 112 1.58 -6.82 -10.10
C ILE A 112 1.56 -7.73 -11.34
N PRO A 113 1.84 -7.20 -12.55
CA PRO A 113 1.71 -7.96 -13.80
C PRO A 113 2.62 -9.19 -13.92
N ASP A 114 3.81 -9.11 -13.33
CA ASP A 114 4.81 -10.16 -13.32
C ASP A 114 5.16 -10.50 -11.87
N PHE A 115 4.33 -11.37 -11.28
CA PHE A 115 4.49 -11.82 -9.90
C PHE A 115 4.72 -13.33 -9.88
N ALA A 116 5.89 -13.73 -9.38
CA ALA A 116 6.31 -15.14 -9.38
C ALA A 116 5.47 -16.01 -8.43
N SER A 117 4.95 -15.40 -7.37
CA SER A 117 4.00 -15.99 -6.43
C SER A 117 2.56 -15.70 -6.84
N ARG A 118 1.59 -16.38 -6.24
CA ARG A 118 0.16 -16.07 -6.47
C ARG A 118 -0.36 -14.90 -5.64
N ALA A 119 0.24 -14.69 -4.47
CA ALA A 119 -0.04 -13.61 -3.54
C ALA A 119 1.09 -13.51 -2.50
N MET A 120 1.25 -12.36 -1.86
CA MET A 120 2.12 -12.17 -0.70
C MET A 120 1.47 -11.23 0.32
N GLU A 121 1.50 -11.62 1.59
CA GLU A 121 0.78 -10.98 2.71
C GLU A 121 1.55 -9.83 3.38
N ASN A 122 2.32 -9.04 2.61
CA ASN A 122 3.07 -7.93 3.17
C ASN A 122 2.15 -6.98 3.97
N TRP A 123 2.60 -6.62 5.16
CA TRP A 123 1.69 -6.09 6.16
C TRP A 123 1.29 -4.65 5.85
N GLY A 124 0.08 -4.47 5.31
CA GLY A 124 -0.49 -3.18 4.91
C GLY A 124 -0.57 -2.98 3.39
N VAL A 125 0.08 -3.83 2.59
CA VAL A 125 -0.04 -3.90 1.12
C VAL A 125 0.09 -5.36 0.70
N SER A 126 -1.01 -6.04 0.38
CA SER A 126 -0.92 -7.40 -0.18
C SER A 126 -0.66 -7.37 -1.68
N GLU A 127 0.31 -8.17 -2.14
CA GLU A 127 0.76 -8.23 -3.53
C GLU A 127 0.13 -9.44 -4.23
N TYR A 128 -0.34 -9.27 -5.47
CA TYR A 128 -1.01 -10.30 -6.29
C TYR A 128 -0.50 -10.31 -7.72
#